data_AF-A0A8J8EUQ4-F1
#
_entry.id   AF-A0A8J8EUQ4-F1
#
_cell.length_a   1.000
_cell.length_b   1.000
_cell.length_c   1.000
_cell.angle_alpha   90.00
_cell.angle_beta   90.00
_cell.angle_gamma   90.00
#
_symmetry.space_group_name_H-M   'P 1'
#
loop_
_entity.id
_entity.type
_entity.pdbx_description
1 polymer ?
#
loop_
_entity_poly.entity_id
_entity_poly.type
_entity_poly.pdbx_seq_one_letter_code
_entity_poly.pdbx_strand_id
1 'polypeptide(L)'
;MNMKRGVSSIEYLFLIAVALVIVLFVIHQLVVMTSDYTDVMETISTEIAQELANQSCNGTSKIVIYYVHYDAMGWDHSNLNDEYVVIANLGCLDENLGEWRLMDEKGHTYIFPSGFILKAGKTVTVHTGSGTDTDTDLYWGEKRAVWNNDGDTAYLYDASGNLVDSCSWTGKEGGAVSCH
;
A
#
# COMPACT_ATOMS: atom_id res chain seq x y z
N MET A 1 -59.93 0.40 5.31
CA MET A 1 -59.22 1.11 4.23
C MET A 1 -57.94 1.67 4.84
N ASN A 2 -56.82 0.93 4.76
CA ASN A 2 -55.54 1.34 5.36
C ASN A 2 -54.84 2.30 4.40
N MET A 3 -54.92 3.60 4.65
CA MET A 3 -54.08 4.59 3.95
C MET A 3 -52.64 4.39 4.39
N LYS A 4 -51.79 3.86 3.48
CA LYS A 4 -50.34 3.90 3.65
C LYS A 4 -49.93 5.37 3.74
N ARG A 5 -49.46 5.81 4.91
CA ARG A 5 -48.90 7.17 5.09
C ARG A 5 -47.75 7.33 4.09
N GLY A 6 -47.91 8.25 3.15
CA GLY A 6 -46.81 8.72 2.32
C GLY A 6 -45.81 9.48 3.18
N VAL A 7 -44.53 9.23 2.95
CA VAL A 7 -43.42 9.96 3.57
C VAL A 7 -43.65 11.46 3.32
N SER A 8 -43.59 12.26 4.38
CA SER A 8 -43.81 13.71 4.28
C SER A 8 -42.72 14.35 3.43
N SER A 9 -43.03 15.41 2.68
CA SER A 9 -42.02 16.18 1.93
C SER A 9 -40.84 16.64 2.81
N ILE A 10 -41.08 16.83 4.11
CA ILE A 10 -40.06 17.15 5.12
C ILE A 10 -39.14 15.96 5.40
N GLU A 11 -39.70 14.75 5.54
CA GLU A 11 -38.91 13.52 5.76
C GLU A 11 -38.04 13.21 4.53
N TYR A 12 -38.54 13.50 3.32
CA TYR A 12 -37.74 13.35 2.09
C TYR A 12 -36.56 14.32 2.03
N LEU A 13 -36.75 15.58 2.47
CA LEU A 13 -35.67 16.56 2.58
C LEU A 13 -34.64 16.17 3.63
N PHE A 14 -35.07 15.62 4.78
CA PHE A 14 -34.15 15.09 5.78
C PHE A 14 -33.31 13.93 5.24
N LEU A 15 -33.91 13.00 4.49
CA LEU A 15 -33.18 11.88 3.90
C LEU A 15 -32.15 12.34 2.86
N ILE A 16 -32.49 13.31 2.01
CA ILE A 16 -31.55 13.90 1.04
C ILE A 16 -30.40 14.61 1.78
N ALA A 17 -30.71 15.40 2.81
CA ALA A 17 -29.69 16.10 3.59
C ALA A 17 -28.72 15.12 4.27
N VAL A 18 -29.23 14.04 4.86
CA VAL A 18 -28.41 12.98 5.47
C VAL A 18 -27.55 12.28 4.41
N ALA A 19 -28.11 11.95 3.24
CA ALA A 19 -27.36 11.33 2.15
C ALA A 19 -26.24 12.24 1.64
N LEU A 20 -26.49 13.55 1.49
CA LEU A 20 -25.48 14.52 1.09
C LEU A 20 -24.37 14.69 2.13
N VAL A 21 -24.70 14.68 3.42
CA VAL A 21 -23.70 14.72 4.50
C VAL A 21 -22.83 13.46 4.49
N ILE A 22 -23.41 12.28 4.27
CA ILE A 22 -22.65 11.02 4.14
C ILE A 22 -21.75 11.07 2.90
N VAL A 23 -22.26 11.52 1.76
CA VAL A 23 -21.46 11.63 0.52
C VAL A 23 -20.32 12.63 0.69
N LEU A 24 -20.56 13.79 1.31
CA LEU A 24 -19.52 14.78 1.59
C LEU A 24 -18.49 14.28 2.61
N PHE A 25 -18.94 13.53 3.61
CA PHE A 25 -18.03 12.88 4.56
C PHE A 25 -17.16 11.84 3.85
N VAL A 26 -17.76 10.96 3.04
CA VAL A 26 -17.02 9.95 2.26
C VAL A 26 -16.05 10.62 1.29
N ILE A 27 -16.46 11.67 0.57
CA ILE A 27 -15.57 12.44 -0.32
C ILE A 27 -14.44 13.08 0.48
N HIS A 28 -14.73 13.67 1.64
CA HIS A 28 -13.70 14.27 2.50
C HIS A 28 -12.71 13.23 3.00
N GLN A 29 -13.17 12.07 3.47
CA GLN A 29 -12.29 10.97 3.86
C GLN A 29 -11.46 10.48 2.67
N LEU A 30 -12.06 10.29 1.49
CA LEU A 30 -11.34 9.88 0.28
C LEU A 30 -10.23 10.87 -0.10
N VAL A 31 -10.51 12.18 -0.01
CA VAL A 31 -9.55 13.24 -0.32
C VAL A 31 -8.39 13.27 0.67
N VAL A 32 -8.66 13.09 1.97
CA VAL A 32 -7.63 13.03 3.02
C VAL A 32 -6.71 11.83 2.80
N MET A 33 -7.29 10.64 2.56
CA MET A 33 -6.52 9.42 2.26
C MET A 33 -5.62 9.58 1.03
N THR A 34 -6.11 10.21 -0.04
CA THR A 34 -5.30 10.42 -1.24
C THR A 34 -4.18 11.44 -1.03
N SER A 35 -4.37 12.44 -0.17
CA SER A 35 -3.36 13.49 0.10
C SER A 35 -2.19 12.94 0.90
N ASP A 36 -2.48 12.21 1.99
CA ASP A 36 -1.43 11.61 2.83
C ASP A 36 -0.64 10.56 2.02
N TYR A 37 -1.32 9.77 1.17
CA TYR A 37 -0.66 8.85 0.23
C TYR A 37 0.28 9.59 -0.74
N THR A 38 -0.20 10.65 -1.40
CA THR A 38 0.63 11.38 -2.37
C THR A 38 1.82 12.07 -1.72
N ASP A 39 1.66 12.62 -0.51
CA ASP A 39 2.73 13.31 0.22
C ASP A 39 3.82 12.33 0.68
N VAL A 40 3.42 11.14 1.16
CA VAL A 40 4.36 10.06 1.50
C VAL A 40 5.10 9.59 0.24
N MET A 41 4.39 9.32 -0.86
CA MET A 41 5.01 8.86 -2.10
C MET A 41 5.93 9.91 -2.73
N GLU A 42 5.58 11.19 -2.63
CA GLU A 42 6.46 12.29 -3.07
C GLU A 42 7.72 12.36 -2.20
N THR A 43 7.58 12.28 -0.87
CA THR A 43 8.72 12.28 0.07
C THR A 43 9.67 11.11 -0.22
N ILE A 44 9.15 9.89 -0.31
CA ILE A 44 9.90 8.68 -0.68
C ILE A 44 10.60 8.87 -2.02
N SER A 45 9.90 9.39 -3.03
CA SER A 45 10.50 9.64 -4.35
C SER A 45 11.66 10.63 -4.28
N THR A 46 11.58 11.66 -3.44
CA THR A 46 12.65 12.65 -3.29
C THR A 46 13.85 12.10 -2.52
N GLU A 47 13.61 11.32 -1.46
CA GLU A 47 14.67 10.71 -0.65
C GLU A 47 15.45 9.69 -1.47
N ILE A 48 14.75 8.84 -2.23
CA ILE A 48 15.35 7.91 -3.18
C ILE A 48 16.14 8.66 -4.25
N ALA A 49 15.58 9.72 -4.85
CA ALA A 49 16.30 10.51 -5.86
C ALA A 49 17.59 11.14 -5.30
N GLN A 50 17.56 11.58 -4.05
CA GLN A 50 18.72 12.17 -3.38
C GLN A 50 19.76 11.12 -3.00
N GLU A 51 19.34 9.91 -2.61
CA GLU A 51 20.25 8.80 -2.33
C GLU A 51 20.93 8.30 -3.61
N LEU A 52 20.17 8.14 -4.70
CA LEU A 52 20.71 7.80 -6.03
C LEU A 52 21.69 8.86 -6.54
N ALA A 53 21.39 10.15 -6.35
CA ALA A 53 22.29 11.24 -6.76
C ALA A 53 23.63 11.23 -5.98
N ASN A 54 23.61 10.70 -4.75
CA ASN A 54 24.79 10.53 -3.91
C ASN A 54 25.46 9.16 -4.08
N GLN A 55 24.90 8.27 -4.90
CA GLN A 55 25.36 6.89 -5.03
C GLN A 55 26.45 6.75 -6.09
N SER A 56 27.57 6.12 -5.68
CA SER A 56 28.55 5.60 -6.63
C SER A 56 28.02 4.28 -7.20
N CYS A 57 27.47 4.32 -8.42
CA CYS A 57 26.93 3.14 -9.09
C CYS A 57 28.04 2.12 -9.38
N ASN A 58 27.96 0.97 -8.72
CA ASN A 58 28.78 -0.22 -9.04
C ASN A 58 28.23 -1.03 -10.23
N GLY A 59 27.14 -0.58 -10.86
CA GLY A 59 26.48 -1.29 -11.96
C GLY A 59 25.65 -2.49 -11.52
N THR A 60 25.06 -2.48 -10.31
CA THR A 60 24.11 -3.50 -9.85
C THR A 60 22.73 -2.91 -9.58
N SER A 61 21.70 -3.75 -9.59
CA SER A 61 20.42 -3.48 -8.93
C SER A 61 20.58 -3.59 -7.40
N LYS A 62 19.66 -2.99 -6.64
CA LYS A 62 19.58 -3.14 -5.18
C LYS A 62 18.11 -3.04 -4.79
N ILE A 63 17.46 -4.19 -4.65
CA ILE A 63 16.04 -4.25 -4.28
C ILE A 63 15.92 -4.34 -2.76
N VAL A 64 15.08 -3.48 -2.20
CA VAL A 64 14.84 -3.41 -0.75
C VAL A 64 13.35 -3.23 -0.47
N ILE A 65 12.92 -3.69 0.71
CA ILE A 65 11.66 -3.26 1.30
C ILE A 65 11.94 -1.87 1.87
N TYR A 66 11.41 -0.82 1.25
CA TYR A 66 11.72 0.55 1.65
C TYR A 66 10.84 1.03 2.81
N TYR A 67 9.54 0.76 2.70
CA TYR A 67 8.55 1.24 3.64
C TYR A 67 7.42 0.24 3.80
N VAL A 68 6.86 0.14 5.00
CA VAL A 68 5.68 -0.68 5.28
C VAL A 68 4.65 0.17 6.02
N HIS A 69 3.45 0.27 5.44
CA HIS A 69 2.26 0.80 6.10
C HIS A 69 1.40 -0.38 6.52
N TYR A 70 1.45 -0.74 7.80
CA TYR A 70 0.83 -1.96 8.30
C TYR A 70 -0.51 -1.70 8.99
N ASP A 71 -0.74 -0.50 9.52
CA ASP A 71 -1.99 -0.15 10.21
C ASP A 71 -2.87 0.71 9.30
N ALA A 72 -3.86 0.09 8.67
CA ALA A 72 -4.80 0.80 7.81
C ALA A 72 -5.68 1.76 8.62
N MET A 73 -5.92 2.96 8.11
CA MET A 73 -6.83 3.92 8.75
C MET A 73 -8.26 3.35 8.82
N GLY A 74 -8.81 3.36 10.04
CA GLY A 74 -10.21 3.01 10.30
C GLY A 74 -10.38 1.56 10.75
N TRP A 75 -11.26 0.82 10.08
CA TRP A 75 -11.45 -0.61 10.35
C TRP A 75 -10.78 -1.38 9.22
N ASP A 76 -9.66 -2.06 9.50
CA ASP A 76 -8.71 -2.59 8.51
C ASP A 76 -9.38 -3.48 7.46
N HIS A 77 -10.39 -4.24 7.86
CA HIS A 77 -11.20 -5.07 6.96
C HIS A 77 -11.99 -4.30 5.88
N SER A 78 -12.07 -2.98 6.01
CA SER A 78 -12.77 -2.08 5.09
C SER A 78 -11.80 -1.25 4.23
N ASN A 79 -10.49 -1.27 4.53
CA ASN A 79 -9.49 -0.43 3.88
C ASN A 79 -8.16 -1.16 3.63
N LEU A 80 -8.23 -2.38 3.08
CA LEU A 80 -7.05 -3.21 2.82
C LEU A 80 -6.05 -2.62 1.81
N ASN A 81 -6.44 -1.59 1.05
CA ASN A 81 -5.49 -0.90 0.17
C ASN A 81 -4.62 0.11 0.94
N ASP A 82 -5.02 0.47 2.15
CA ASP A 82 -4.24 1.28 3.08
C ASP A 82 -3.37 0.41 4.01
N GLU A 83 -3.17 -0.84 3.62
CA GLU A 83 -2.15 -1.73 4.14
C GLU A 83 -1.26 -2.10 2.95
N TYR A 84 0.01 -1.68 2.96
CA TYR A 84 0.88 -1.80 1.78
C TYR A 84 2.36 -1.82 2.11
N VAL A 85 3.14 -2.35 1.17
CA VAL A 85 4.61 -2.37 1.21
C VAL A 85 5.16 -1.66 -0.02
N VAL A 86 6.10 -0.76 0.17
CA VAL A 86 6.84 -0.10 -0.90
C VAL A 86 8.16 -0.82 -1.11
N ILE A 87 8.36 -1.33 -2.31
CA ILE A 87 9.62 -1.95 -2.75
C ILE A 87 10.37 -0.93 -3.60
N ALA A 88 11.65 -0.71 -3.31
CA ALA A 88 12.50 0.22 -4.04
C ALA A 88 13.66 -0.50 -4.73
N ASN A 89 14.00 -0.06 -5.94
CA ASN A 89 15.27 -0.35 -6.57
C ASN A 89 16.22 0.82 -6.34
N LEU A 90 17.02 0.74 -5.28
CA LEU A 90 18.08 1.69 -4.94
C LEU A 90 19.38 1.39 -5.72
N GLY A 91 19.30 0.61 -6.80
CA GLY A 91 20.41 0.32 -7.68
C GLY A 91 20.34 1.11 -8.98
N CYS A 92 21.31 0.84 -9.85
CA CYS A 92 21.49 1.59 -11.10
C CYS A 92 21.13 0.77 -12.34
N LEU A 93 20.72 -0.49 -12.15
CA LEU A 93 20.18 -1.35 -13.20
C LEU A 93 18.74 -1.71 -12.89
N ASP A 94 17.93 -1.82 -13.95
CA ASP A 94 16.59 -2.38 -13.89
C ASP A 94 16.65 -3.84 -13.42
N GLU A 95 15.69 -4.25 -12.60
CA GLU A 95 15.60 -5.62 -12.08
C GLU A 95 14.28 -6.26 -12.50
N ASN A 96 14.31 -7.53 -12.90
CA ASN A 96 13.10 -8.30 -13.17
C ASN A 96 12.65 -9.00 -11.89
N LEU A 97 11.56 -8.51 -11.30
CA LEU A 97 10.97 -9.08 -10.10
C LEU A 97 9.97 -10.19 -10.40
N GLY A 98 9.78 -10.60 -11.65
CA GLY A 98 8.86 -11.68 -11.98
C GLY A 98 9.12 -12.94 -11.15
N GLU A 99 8.06 -13.49 -10.56
CA GLU A 99 8.09 -14.65 -9.65
C GLU A 99 8.81 -14.44 -8.30
N TRP A 100 9.26 -13.22 -8.00
CA TRP A 100 9.70 -12.87 -6.64
C TRP A 100 8.55 -12.96 -5.66
N ARG A 101 8.87 -13.00 -4.37
CA ARG A 101 7.88 -13.21 -3.30
C ARG A 101 8.02 -12.18 -2.20
N LEU A 102 6.91 -11.53 -1.86
CA LEU A 102 6.76 -10.75 -0.64
C LEU A 102 5.93 -11.58 0.34
N MET A 103 6.42 -11.78 1.57
CA MET A 103 5.83 -12.71 2.53
C MET A 103 5.83 -12.12 3.94
N ASP A 104 4.78 -12.40 4.71
CA ASP A 104 4.71 -12.08 6.16
C ASP A 104 5.29 -13.21 7.03
N GLU A 105 5.32 -13.02 8.36
CA GLU A 105 5.79 -14.04 9.29
C GLU A 105 4.90 -15.30 9.33
N LYS A 106 3.62 -15.19 8.94
CA LYS A 106 2.65 -16.32 8.93
C LYS A 106 2.62 -17.07 7.60
N GLY A 107 3.34 -16.62 6.58
CA GLY A 107 3.47 -17.28 5.28
C GLY A 107 2.45 -16.86 4.23
N HIS A 108 1.65 -15.81 4.46
CA HIS A 108 0.91 -15.13 3.40
C HIS A 108 1.91 -14.64 2.37
N THR A 109 1.79 -15.11 1.12
CA THR A 109 2.75 -14.80 0.06
C THR A 109 2.09 -14.10 -1.14
N TYR A 110 2.63 -12.95 -1.51
CA TYR A 110 2.40 -12.29 -2.80
C TYR A 110 3.46 -12.76 -3.78
N ILE A 111 3.07 -13.04 -5.02
CA ILE A 111 3.98 -13.39 -6.10
C ILE A 111 3.91 -12.29 -7.16
N PHE A 112 5.05 -11.68 -7.45
CA PHE A 112 5.13 -10.62 -8.45
C PHE A 112 4.79 -11.15 -9.85
N PRO A 113 4.03 -10.38 -10.66
CA PRO A 113 3.63 -10.82 -12.00
C PRO A 113 4.83 -11.19 -12.87
N SER A 114 4.68 -12.23 -13.67
CA SER A 114 5.74 -12.69 -14.56
C SER A 114 6.21 -11.56 -15.48
N GLY A 115 7.52 -11.30 -15.48
CA GLY A 115 8.15 -10.24 -16.28
C GLY A 115 7.96 -8.81 -15.76
N PHE A 116 7.49 -8.62 -14.53
CA PHE A 116 7.45 -7.30 -13.89
C PHE A 116 8.87 -6.74 -13.73
N ILE A 117 9.12 -5.54 -14.26
CA ILE A 117 10.45 -4.89 -14.21
C ILE A 117 10.37 -3.66 -13.32
N LEU A 118 11.15 -3.66 -12.23
CA LEU A 118 11.36 -2.48 -11.40
C LEU A 118 12.60 -1.72 -11.88
N LYS A 119 12.36 -0.58 -12.51
CA LYS A 119 13.43 0.26 -13.07
C LYS A 119 14.36 0.80 -12.00
N ALA A 120 15.61 1.06 -12.38
CA ALA A 120 16.59 1.71 -11.52
C ALA A 120 16.02 3.01 -10.92
N GLY A 121 16.15 3.16 -9.60
CA GLY A 121 15.69 4.33 -8.88
C GLY A 121 14.18 4.52 -8.80
N LYS A 122 13.40 3.46 -9.06
CA LYS A 122 11.93 3.48 -8.97
C LYS A 122 11.44 2.62 -7.83
N THR A 123 10.19 2.85 -7.48
CA THR A 123 9.43 2.10 -6.49
C THR A 123 8.22 1.44 -7.12
N VAL A 124 7.74 0.39 -6.46
CA VAL A 124 6.43 -0.20 -6.67
C VAL A 124 5.78 -0.42 -5.31
N THR A 125 4.51 -0.09 -5.21
CA THR A 125 3.69 -0.31 -4.01
C THR A 125 2.87 -1.57 -4.20
N VAL A 126 2.93 -2.49 -3.23
CA VAL A 126 2.09 -3.69 -3.18
C VAL A 126 1.04 -3.49 -2.10
N HIS A 127 -0.20 -3.29 -2.51
CA HIS A 127 -1.36 -3.16 -1.63
C HIS A 127 -1.92 -4.53 -1.26
N THR A 128 -2.30 -4.73 0.00
CA THR A 128 -2.91 -5.98 0.47
C THR A 128 -4.28 -6.23 -0.21
N GLY A 129 -5.07 -5.18 -0.42
CA GLY A 129 -6.40 -5.30 -1.00
C GLY A 129 -6.45 -5.50 -2.52
N SER A 130 -7.55 -5.09 -3.14
CA SER A 130 -7.85 -5.31 -4.56
C SER A 130 -7.79 -4.02 -5.39
N GLY A 131 -7.38 -4.16 -6.65
CA GLY A 131 -7.28 -3.07 -7.61
C GLY A 131 -6.90 -3.57 -9.00
N THR A 132 -6.47 -2.66 -9.86
CA THR A 132 -5.92 -3.00 -11.18
C THR A 132 -4.44 -2.69 -11.18
N ASP A 133 -3.62 -3.69 -11.44
CA ASP A 133 -2.17 -3.53 -11.47
C ASP A 133 -1.73 -2.47 -12.49
N THR A 134 -0.72 -1.70 -12.11
CA THR A 134 -0.01 -0.72 -12.94
C THR A 134 1.50 -0.93 -12.80
N ASP A 135 2.30 -0.06 -13.44
CA ASP A 135 3.76 -0.08 -13.29
C ASP A 135 4.22 0.31 -11.87
N THR A 136 3.38 1.01 -11.09
CA THR A 136 3.73 1.57 -9.78
C THR A 136 2.90 1.01 -8.62
N ASP A 137 1.76 0.39 -8.92
CA ASP A 137 0.80 -0.07 -7.91
C ASP A 137 0.35 -1.48 -8.29
N LEU A 138 0.58 -2.43 -7.38
CA LEU A 138 0.21 -3.83 -7.50
C LEU A 138 -0.76 -4.21 -6.39
N TYR A 139 -1.66 -5.15 -6.66
CA TYR A 139 -2.70 -5.53 -5.73
C TYR A 139 -2.68 -7.03 -5.44
N TRP A 140 -2.55 -7.38 -4.17
CA TRP A 140 -2.48 -8.77 -3.72
C TRP A 140 -3.83 -9.49 -3.85
N GLY A 141 -4.94 -8.74 -3.73
CA GLY A 141 -6.28 -9.30 -3.82
C GLY A 141 -6.72 -10.07 -2.57
N GLU A 142 -6.01 -9.86 -1.46
CA GLU A 142 -6.40 -10.45 -0.18
C GLU A 142 -7.71 -9.85 0.33
N LYS A 143 -8.42 -10.65 1.13
CA LYS A 143 -9.73 -10.28 1.70
C LYS A 143 -9.64 -9.91 3.17
N ARG A 144 -8.44 -9.95 3.74
CA ARG A 144 -8.15 -9.70 5.15
C ARG A 144 -6.76 -9.05 5.24
N ALA A 145 -6.55 -8.33 6.34
CA ALA A 145 -5.24 -7.80 6.71
C ALA A 145 -4.21 -8.92 6.77
N VAL A 146 -3.02 -8.63 6.26
CA VAL A 146 -1.86 -9.52 6.26
C VAL A 146 -0.87 -9.04 7.31
N TRP A 147 -0.53 -7.75 7.29
CA TRP A 147 0.46 -7.14 8.18
C TRP A 147 -0.12 -6.93 9.58
N ASN A 148 0.57 -7.45 10.60
CA ASN A 148 0.09 -7.37 11.98
C ASN A 148 0.46 -6.05 12.68
N ASN A 149 -0.54 -5.31 13.18
CA ASN A 149 -0.35 -4.02 13.87
C ASN A 149 0.44 -4.15 15.18
N ASP A 150 0.43 -5.32 15.82
CA ASP A 150 1.15 -5.57 17.09
C ASP A 150 2.62 -6.02 16.87
N GLY A 151 3.07 -6.07 15.61
CA GLY A 151 4.40 -6.50 15.22
C GLY A 151 4.37 -7.67 14.23
N ASP A 152 5.23 -7.59 13.24
CA ASP A 152 5.38 -8.55 12.15
C ASP A 152 6.78 -8.41 11.51
N THR A 153 7.03 -9.22 10.49
CA THR A 153 8.17 -9.04 9.58
C THR A 153 7.75 -9.27 8.13
N ALA A 154 8.02 -8.29 7.27
CA ALA A 154 7.96 -8.46 5.83
C ALA A 154 9.29 -9.05 5.33
N TYR A 155 9.20 -10.06 4.47
CA TYR A 155 10.34 -10.73 3.84
C TYR A 155 10.22 -10.65 2.32
N LEU A 156 11.32 -10.30 1.65
CA LEU A 156 11.40 -10.27 0.20
C LEU A 156 12.38 -11.35 -0.28
N TYR A 157 11.88 -12.25 -1.13
CA TYR A 157 12.67 -13.31 -1.73
C TYR A 157 12.76 -13.15 -3.25
N ASP A 158 13.91 -13.49 -3.81
CA ASP A 158 14.07 -13.57 -5.26
C ASP A 158 13.33 -14.79 -5.85
N ALA A 159 13.24 -14.86 -7.18
CA ALA A 159 12.61 -15.98 -7.89
C ALA A 159 13.27 -17.35 -7.64
N SER A 160 14.52 -17.38 -7.16
CA SER A 160 15.24 -18.61 -6.79
C SER A 160 14.99 -19.01 -5.33
N GLY A 161 14.29 -18.17 -4.55
CA GLY A 161 13.98 -18.40 -3.15
C GLY A 161 15.06 -17.91 -2.18
N ASN A 162 16.03 -17.10 -2.62
CA ASN A 162 16.98 -16.48 -1.72
C ASN A 162 16.35 -15.26 -1.04
N LEU A 163 16.59 -15.09 0.26
CA LEU A 163 16.17 -13.89 0.97
C LEU A 163 17.02 -12.70 0.50
N VAL A 164 16.34 -11.65 0.02
CA VAL A 164 16.95 -10.41 -0.47
C VAL A 164 16.93 -9.34 0.59
N ASP A 165 15.79 -9.15 1.26
CA ASP A 165 15.64 -8.15 2.31
C ASP A 165 14.53 -8.53 3.31
N SER A 166 14.54 -7.91 4.49
CA SER A 166 13.48 -8.07 5.49
C SER A 166 13.31 -6.81 6.34
N CYS A 167 12.08 -6.50 6.73
CA CYS A 167 11.78 -5.38 7.61
C CYS A 167 10.79 -5.78 8.72
N SER A 168 11.15 -5.50 9.97
CA SER A 168 10.37 -5.86 11.16
C SER A 168 9.91 -4.61 11.91
N TRP A 169 8.75 -4.68 12.56
CA TRP A 169 8.23 -3.62 13.44
C TRP A 169 7.61 -4.20 14.71
N THR A 170 7.31 -3.32 15.66
CA THR A 170 6.80 -3.71 17.00
C THR A 170 5.41 -3.18 17.30
N GLY A 171 4.82 -2.43 16.37
CA GLY A 171 3.51 -1.77 16.53
C GLY A 171 3.59 -0.42 17.26
N LYS A 172 4.76 -0.02 17.74
CA LYS A 172 4.98 1.23 18.47
C LYS A 172 5.30 2.41 17.56
N GLU A 173 5.51 2.13 16.28
CA GLU A 173 5.96 3.07 15.25
C GLU A 173 4.82 3.94 14.69
N GLY A 174 3.58 3.70 15.15
CA GLY A 174 2.43 4.54 14.79
C GLY A 174 1.74 4.13 13.49
N GLY A 175 1.88 2.87 13.09
CA GLY A 175 1.16 2.28 11.95
C GLY A 175 2.00 2.06 10.70
N ALA A 176 3.23 2.55 10.70
CA ALA A 176 4.15 2.36 9.60
C ALA A 176 5.62 2.41 10.04
N VAL A 177 6.51 1.91 9.20
CA VAL A 177 7.96 1.90 9.43
C VAL A 177 8.74 2.17 8.15
N SER A 178 9.75 3.05 8.23
CA SER A 178 10.79 3.19 7.19
C SER A 178 11.90 2.19 7.48
N CYS A 179 12.18 1.33 6.50
CA CYS A 179 13.12 0.23 6.63
C CYS A 179 14.50 0.59 6.09
N HIS A 180 14.53 1.49 5.10
CA HIS A 180 15.73 2.14 4.57
C HIS A 180 15.49 3.65 4.47
#